data_AF-Q2KL17-F1
#
_entry.id   AF-Q2KL17-F1
#
_cell.length_a   1.000
_cell.length_b   1.000
_cell.length_c   1.000
_cell.angle_alpha   90.00
_cell.angle_beta   90.00
_cell.angle_gamma   90.00
#
_symmetry.space_group_name_H-M   'P 1'
#
loop_
_entity.id
_entity.type
_entity.pdbx_description
1 polymer ?
#
loop_
_entity_poly.entity_id
_entity_poly.type
_entity_poly.pdbx_seq_one_letter_code
_entity_poly.pdbx_strand_id
1 'polypeptide(L)' 'MVKTCGKDGFHIRMRLHPFHVIRINKMLSCAGADRLQTGMRGAFGKPQGTVARVHIGQVIMSVR' A
#
# COMPACT_ATOMS: atom_id res chain seq x y z
N MET A 1 -12.74 -9.97 -18.26
CA MET A 1 -13.46 -8.87 -18.92
C MET A 1 -12.86 -8.53 -20.28
N VAL A 2 -11.64 -8.00 -20.42
CA VAL A 2 -11.10 -7.69 -21.77
C VAL A 2 -11.04 -8.91 -22.69
N LYS A 3 -10.53 -10.05 -22.21
CA LYS A 3 -10.43 -11.29 -23.00
C LYS A 3 -11.77 -11.98 -23.28
N THR A 4 -12.83 -11.67 -22.51
CA THR A 4 -14.11 -12.40 -22.54
C THR A 4 -15.29 -11.56 -23.04
N CYS A 5 -15.26 -10.25 -22.82
CA CYS A 5 -16.35 -9.30 -23.09
C CYS A 5 -15.92 -8.18 -24.05
N GLY A 6 -14.67 -8.19 -24.54
CA GLY A 6 -14.09 -7.09 -25.32
C GLY A 6 -13.67 -5.91 -24.44
N LYS A 7 -12.83 -5.01 -24.98
CA LYS A 7 -12.31 -3.84 -24.25
C LYS A 7 -13.39 -2.81 -23.90
N ASP A 8 -14.36 -2.63 -24.80
CA ASP A 8 -15.38 -1.58 -24.69
C ASP A 8 -16.71 -2.09 -24.11
N GLY A 9 -16.78 -3.38 -23.76
CA GLY A 9 -17.98 -4.01 -23.21
C GLY A 9 -18.19 -3.80 -21.71
N PHE A 10 -17.37 -2.98 -21.06
CA PHE A 10 -17.48 -2.71 -19.62
C PHE A 10 -16.83 -1.38 -19.24
N HIS A 11 -17.32 -0.76 -18.17
CA HIS A 11 -16.75 0.41 -17.54
C HIS A 11 -16.45 0.13 -16.06
N ILE A 12 -15.17 -0.14 -15.77
CA ILE A 12 -14.66 -0.33 -14.42
C ILE A 12 -14.28 1.02 -13.80
N ARG A 13 -14.68 1.24 -12.56
CA ARG A 13 -14.23 2.36 -11.73
C ARG A 13 -13.75 1.87 -10.37
N MET A 14 -12.50 2.22 -10.03
CA MET A 14 -11.99 2.14 -8.67
C MET A 14 -12.56 3.29 -7.85
N ARG A 15 -13.15 2.97 -6.69
CA ARG A 15 -13.83 3.96 -5.83
C ARG A 15 -12.94 4.49 -4.71
N LEU A 16 -11.94 3.72 -4.30
CA LEU A 16 -11.02 4.12 -3.24
C LEU A 16 -9.75 4.75 -3.80
N HIS A 17 -9.24 5.72 -3.05
CA HIS A 17 -7.97 6.39 -3.30
C HIS A 17 -7.01 6.18 -2.12
N PRO A 18 -5.73 5.85 -2.40
CA PRO A 18 -4.76 5.58 -1.34
C PRO A 18 -4.14 6.88 -0.84
N PHE A 19 -4.74 7.48 0.20
CA PHE A 19 -4.22 8.70 0.84
C PHE A 19 -3.41 8.44 2.10
N HIS A 20 -3.55 7.28 2.73
CA HIS A 20 -2.90 7.02 4.01
C HIS A 20 -1.46 6.56 3.79
N VAL A 21 -0.48 7.29 4.33
CA VAL A 21 0.94 6.94 4.20
C VAL A 21 1.35 5.97 5.31
N ILE A 22 1.84 4.80 4.92
CA ILE A 22 2.47 3.85 5.85
C ILE A 22 3.95 4.18 6.02
N ARG A 23 4.45 3.98 7.24
CA ARG A 23 5.84 4.27 7.61
C ARG A 23 6.57 3.01 8.03
N ILE A 24 7.86 2.94 7.72
CA ILE A 24 8.74 1.84 8.11
C ILE A 24 10.01 2.33 8.79
N ASN A 25 10.38 1.69 9.91
CA ASN A 25 11.71 1.78 10.47
C ASN A 25 12.55 0.64 9.88
N LYS A 26 13.35 0.93 8.86
CA LYS A 26 14.07 -0.12 8.11
C LYS A 26 15.34 -0.52 8.85
N MET A 27 15.41 -1.77 9.29
CA MET A 27 16.62 -2.37 9.86
C MET A 27 17.63 -2.75 8.77
N LEU A 28 18.92 -2.60 9.08
CA LEU A 28 20.02 -3.09 8.26
C LEU A 28 20.08 -4.62 8.36
N SER A 29 20.29 -5.31 7.23
CA SER A 29 20.27 -6.78 7.16
C SER A 29 21.66 -7.41 6.98
N CYS A 30 22.72 -6.63 7.12
CA CYS A 30 24.10 -7.07 6.90
C CYS A 30 24.78 -7.55 8.20
N ALA A 31 25.82 -8.37 8.09
CA ALA A 31 26.63 -8.76 9.25
C ALA A 31 27.24 -7.54 9.95
N GLY A 32 27.11 -7.47 11.27
CA GLY A 32 27.58 -6.32 12.06
C GLY A 32 26.67 -5.09 12.02
N ALA A 33 25.41 -5.22 11.56
CA ALA A 33 24.42 -4.15 11.58
C ALA A 33 24.27 -3.47 12.95
N ASP A 34 24.45 -4.22 14.04
CA ASP A 34 24.34 -3.72 15.41
C ASP A 34 25.37 -2.64 15.75
N ARG A 35 26.50 -2.59 15.04
CA ARG A 35 27.53 -1.55 15.23
C ARG A 35 27.14 -0.21 14.62
N LEU A 36 26.29 -0.24 13.59
CA LEU A 36 25.90 0.94 12.81
C LEU A 36 24.47 1.39 13.11
N GLN A 37 23.64 0.48 13.60
CA GLN A 37 22.24 0.75 13.86
C GLN A 37 21.97 0.90 15.36
N THR A 38 21.05 1.81 15.70
CA THR A 38 20.64 2.06 17.09
C THR A 38 19.36 1.31 17.47
N GLY A 39 19.01 0.28 16.69
CA GLY A 39 17.79 -0.52 16.86
C GLY A 39 16.52 0.33 16.86
N MET A 40 15.89 0.42 18.02
CA MET A 40 14.61 1.11 18.23
C MET A 40 14.73 2.56 18.71
N ARG A 41 15.96 3.08 18.90
CA ARG A 41 16.14 4.49 19.24
C ARG A 41 15.72 5.36 18.04
N GLY A 42 14.77 6.27 18.24
CA GLY A 42 14.24 7.11 17.15
C GLY A 42 13.45 6.31 16.11
N ALA A 43 12.72 5.26 16.52
CA ALA A 43 12.02 4.32 15.64
C ALA A 43 10.86 4.89 14.79
N PHE A 44 10.67 6.21 14.75
CA PHE A 44 9.66 6.80 13.86
C PHE A 44 10.09 6.60 12.41
N GLY A 45 9.32 5.77 11.71
CA GLY A 45 9.65 5.34 10.36
C GLY A 45 9.57 6.44 9.30
N LYS A 46 10.13 6.16 8.13
CA LYS A 46 10.00 6.99 6.93
C LYS A 46 8.82 6.51 6.08
N PRO A 47 8.19 7.37 5.27
CA PRO A 47 7.17 6.97 4.30
C PRO A 47 7.67 5.83 3.40
N GLN A 48 6.91 4.72 3.34
CA GLN A 48 7.23 3.59 2.45
C GLN A 48 6.24 3.47 1.29
N GLY A 49 4.96 3.74 1.55
CA GLY A 49 3.90 3.58 0.56
C GLY A 49 2.59 4.19 1.01
N THR A 50 1.58 4.11 0.16
CA THR A 50 0.23 4.57 0.45
C THR A 50 -0.74 3.39 0.49
N VAL A 51 -1.75 3.49 1.34
CA VAL A 51 -2.82 2.50 1.47
C VAL A 51 -4.18 3.19 1.45
N ALA A 52 -5.18 2.50 0.94
CA ALA A 52 -6.57 2.92 1.03
C ALA A 52 -7.22 2.27 2.25
N ARG A 53 -7.76 3.08 3.17
CA ARG A 53 -8.48 2.58 4.35
C ARG A 53 -9.93 2.28 3.96
N VAL A 54 -10.39 1.06 4.25
CA VAL A 54 -11.75 0.58 3.96
C VAL A 54 -12.53 0.37 5.25
N HIS A 55 -13.84 0.65 5.22
CA HIS A 55 -14.80 0.24 6.25
C HIS A 55 -15.60 -1.00 5.81
N ILE A 56 -16.23 -1.66 6.78
CA ILE A 56 -17.12 -2.80 6.51
C ILE A 56 -18.27 -2.33 5.62
N GLY A 57 -18.48 -3.03 4.50
CA GLY A 57 -19.51 -2.68 3.50
C GLY A 57 -19.11 -1.60 2.49
N GLN A 58 -17.88 -1.07 2.55
CA GLN A 58 -17.43 -0.06 1.59
C GLN A 58 -17.05 -0.69 0.24
N VAL A 59 -17.64 -0.20 -0.85
CA VAL A 59 -17.41 -0.71 -2.21
C VAL A 59 -16.02 -0.32 -2.72
N ILE A 60 -15.23 -1.33 -3.13
CA ILE A 60 -13.87 -1.14 -3.63
C ILE A 60 -13.84 -0.83 -5.13
N MET A 61 -14.53 -1.65 -5.91
CA MET A 61 -14.55 -1.58 -7.36
C MET A 61 -15.99 -1.71 -7.84
N SER A 62 -16.41 -0.85 -8.76
CA SER A 62 -17.73 -0.90 -9.38
C SER A 62 -17.58 -1.09 -10.88
N VAL A 63 -18.39 -1.96 -11.48
CA VAL A 63 -18.42 -2.22 -12.92
C VAL A 63 -19.83 -1.96 -13.45
N ARG A 64 -19.95 -1.33 -14.62
CA ARG A 64 -21.20 -1.15 -15.37
C ARG A 64 -20.98 -1.46 -16.85
#